data_AF-A0A5B9VUR5-F1
#
_entry.id   AF-A0A5B9VUR5-F1
#
_cell.length_a   1.000
_cell.length_b   1.000
_cell.length_c   1.000
_cell.angle_alpha   90.00
_cell.angle_beta   90.00
_cell.angle_gamma   90.00
#
_symmetry.space_group_name_H-M   'P 1'
#
loop_
_entity.id
_entity.type
_entity.pdbx_description
1 polymer ?
#
loop_
_entity_poly.entity_id
_entity_poly.type
_entity_poly.pdbx_seq_one_letter_code
_entity_poly.pdbx_strand_id
1 'polypeptide(L)'
;MVKVVRGIIRGRIIELSEDLGLTEGQQVEVRVDVVAAPEPVHVPRPWGEGLLRSAGALAADWTDEDDRILEQLERDRHRPSTREIPD
;
A
#
# COMPACT_ATOMS: atom_id res chain seq x y z
N MET A 1 32.53 11.78 14.98
CA MET A 1 31.53 12.05 13.91
C MET A 1 30.71 10.78 13.75
N VAL A 2 29.39 10.84 13.76
CA VAL A 2 28.52 9.65 13.62
C VAL A 2 28.03 9.61 12.18
N LYS A 3 28.41 8.57 11.42
CA LYS A 3 27.90 8.32 10.06
C LYS A 3 26.86 7.21 10.14
N VAL A 4 25.65 7.48 9.66
CA VAL A 4 24.58 6.47 9.58
C VAL A 4 24.69 5.79 8.23
N VAL A 5 24.94 4.49 8.24
CA VAL A 5 25.11 3.67 7.04
C VAL A 5 24.14 2.50 7.09
N ARG A 6 23.58 2.12 5.93
CA ARG A 6 22.70 0.95 5.82
C ARG A 6 23.52 -0.28 5.47
N GLY A 7 23.12 -1.41 6.02
CA GLY A 7 23.73 -2.71 5.74
C GLY A 7 22.79 -3.86 6.02
N ILE A 8 23.21 -5.05 5.61
CA ILE A 8 22.46 -6.30 5.80
C ILE A 8 23.24 -7.18 6.78
N ILE A 9 22.57 -7.69 7.80
CA ILE A 9 23.17 -8.62 8.77
C ILE A 9 23.19 -10.03 8.15
N ARG A 10 24.38 -10.61 8.00
CA ARG A 10 24.61 -12.01 7.61
C ARG A 10 25.29 -12.76 8.76
N GLY A 11 24.48 -13.32 9.66
CA GLY A 11 24.98 -13.99 10.85
C GLY A 11 25.66 -12.99 11.80
N ARG A 12 27.00 -13.00 11.85
CA ARG A 12 27.80 -12.09 12.69
C ARG A 12 28.47 -10.96 11.92
N ILE A 13 28.31 -10.95 10.60
CA ILE A 13 28.93 -9.95 9.71
C ILE A 13 27.83 -8.98 9.28
N ILE A 14 28.13 -7.68 9.32
CA ILE A 14 27.28 -6.63 8.76
C ILE A 14 27.88 -6.23 7.42
N GLU A 15 27.19 -6.55 6.32
CA GLU A 15 27.56 -6.13 4.98
C GLU A 15 27.04 -4.71 4.75
N LEU A 16 27.95 -3.74 4.68
CA LEU A 16 27.58 -2.33 4.51
C LEU A 16 27.36 -2.01 3.02
N SER A 17 26.41 -1.14 2.73
CA SER A 17 26.10 -0.70 1.37
C SER A 17 27.13 0.27 0.78
N GLU A 18 27.97 0.86 1.63
CA GLU A 18 29.02 1.81 1.26
C GLU A 18 30.27 1.61 2.13
N ASP A 19 31.41 2.04 1.61
CA ASP A 19 32.69 2.04 2.32
C ASP A 19 32.66 3.10 3.45
N LEU A 20 33.19 2.72 4.62
CA LEU A 20 33.36 3.61 5.77
C LEU A 20 34.66 4.42 5.72
N GLY A 21 35.60 4.05 4.84
CA GLY A 21 36.93 4.68 4.75
C GLY A 21 37.79 4.43 5.99
N LEU A 22 37.54 3.35 6.72
CA LEU A 22 38.29 2.96 7.92
C LEU A 22 39.42 2.00 7.56
N THR A 23 40.49 2.04 8.33
CA THR A 23 41.60 1.09 8.17
C THR A 23 41.22 -0.28 8.70
N GLU A 24 41.71 -1.34 8.05
CA GLU A 24 41.53 -2.71 8.52
C GLU A 24 42.05 -2.88 9.96
N GLY A 25 41.28 -3.57 10.81
CA GLY A 25 41.63 -3.82 12.21
C GLY A 25 41.27 -2.70 13.20
N GLN A 26 40.73 -1.57 12.74
CA GLN A 26 40.27 -0.50 13.62
C GLN A 26 39.05 -0.94 14.46
N GLN A 27 39.14 -0.77 15.79
CA GLN A 27 38.00 -1.04 16.68
C GLN A 27 36.94 0.07 16.54
N VAL A 28 35.68 -0.34 16.46
CA VAL A 28 34.54 0.58 16.33
C VAL A 28 33.40 0.15 17.25
N GLU A 29 32.65 1.13 17.73
CA GLU A 29 31.36 0.90 18.40
C GLU A 29 30.25 0.93 17.34
N VAL A 30 29.37 -0.07 17.35
CA VAL A 30 28.30 -0.21 16.37
C VAL A 30 26.95 -0.08 17.07
N ARG A 31 26.13 0.86 16.59
CA ARG A 31 24.72 0.99 16.98
C ARG A 31 23.84 0.50 15.83
N VAL A 32 23.01 -0.50 16.11
CA VAL A 32 22.14 -1.14 15.11
C VAL A 32 20.70 -0.72 15.36
N ASP A 33 20.10 -0.05 14.39
CA ASP A 33 18.67 0.23 14.35
C ASP A 33 18.03 -0.68 13.29
N VAL A 34 17.08 -1.53 13.71
CA VAL A 34 16.36 -2.42 12.79
C VAL A 34 15.39 -1.58 11.96
N VAL A 35 15.74 -1.38 10.69
CA VAL A 35 14.86 -0.75 9.70
C VAL A 35 14.06 -1.83 8.97
N ALA A 36 12.77 -1.57 8.73
CA ALA A 36 11.96 -2.42 7.86
C ALA A 36 12.69 -2.56 6.52
N ALA A 37 12.84 -3.80 6.05
CA ALA A 37 13.40 -4.03 4.73
C ALA A 37 12.61 -3.20 3.72
N PRO A 38 13.27 -2.58 2.72
CA PRO A 38 12.52 -2.04 1.59
C PRO A 38 11.64 -3.18 1.08
N GLU A 39 10.34 -2.92 0.94
CA GLU A 39 9.43 -3.93 0.40
C GLU A 39 10.06 -4.51 -0.86
N PRO A 40 10.06 -5.83 -1.05
CA PRO A 40 10.66 -6.40 -2.24
C PRO A 40 9.94 -5.79 -3.43
N VAL A 41 10.68 -5.00 -4.22
CA VAL A 41 10.19 -4.31 -5.43
C VAL A 41 9.57 -5.29 -6.44
N HIS A 42 9.80 -6.59 -6.23
CA HIS A 42 9.40 -7.69 -7.10
C HIS A 42 8.68 -8.83 -6.36
N VAL A 43 7.93 -8.58 -5.28
CA VAL A 43 6.87 -9.54 -4.96
C VAL A 43 5.85 -9.42 -6.09
N PRO A 44 5.68 -10.44 -6.96
CA PRO A 44 4.61 -10.40 -7.93
C PRO A 44 3.34 -10.33 -7.10
N ARG A 45 2.65 -9.19 -7.19
CA ARG A 45 1.37 -9.05 -6.52
C ARG A 45 0.47 -10.20 -6.95
N PRO A 46 -0.34 -10.75 -6.04
CA PRO A 46 -1.34 -11.74 -6.42
C PRO A 46 -2.13 -11.23 -7.63
N TRP A 47 -2.27 -12.07 -8.65
CA TRP A 47 -3.09 -11.75 -9.80
C TRP A 47 -4.48 -11.29 -9.34
N GLY A 48 -4.94 -10.14 -9.83
CA GLY A 48 -6.23 -9.55 -9.43
C GLY A 48 -6.16 -8.44 -8.37
N GLU A 49 -5.01 -8.19 -7.71
CA GLU A 49 -4.90 -7.10 -6.72
C GLU A 49 -5.15 -5.71 -7.34
N GLY A 50 -4.70 -5.50 -8.59
CA GLY A 50 -4.98 -4.26 -9.33
C GLY A 50 -6.45 -4.07 -9.68
N LEU A 51 -7.15 -5.17 -9.99
CA LEU A 51 -8.59 -5.15 -10.28
C LEU A 51 -9.39 -4.83 -9.01
N LEU A 52 -9.04 -5.46 -7.88
CA LEU A 52 -9.68 -5.20 -6.58
C LEU A 52 -9.54 -3.73 -6.16
N ARG A 53 -8.36 -3.13 -6.34
CA ARG A 53 -8.14 -1.71 -6.02
C ARG A 53 -8.93 -0.75 -6.93
N SER A 54 -9.31 -1.20 -8.12
CA SER A 54 -10.05 -0.38 -9.10
C SER A 54 -11.57 -0.56 -9.01
N ALA A 55 -12.04 -1.64 -8.40
CA ALA A 55 -13.46 -2.00 -8.35
C ALA A 55 -14.28 -1.23 -7.28
N GLY A 56 -13.65 -0.33 -6.52
CA GLY A 56 -14.33 0.53 -5.56
C GLY A 56 -14.62 -0.14 -4.21
N ALA A 57 -15.19 0.63 -3.28
CA ALA A 57 -15.32 0.23 -1.87
C ALA A 57 -16.24 -0.98 -1.62
N LEU A 58 -17.14 -1.30 -2.55
CA LEU A 58 -18.12 -2.39 -2.41
C LEU A 58 -17.75 -3.65 -3.20
N ALA A 59 -16.58 -3.68 -3.84
CA ALA A 59 -16.22 -4.79 -4.73
C ALA A 59 -16.15 -6.16 -4.03
N ALA A 60 -15.80 -6.19 -2.74
CA ALA A 60 -15.68 -7.40 -1.95
C ALA A 60 -16.98 -7.80 -1.25
N ASP A 61 -17.90 -6.85 -1.06
CA ASP A 61 -19.06 -6.96 -0.19
C ASP A 61 -20.38 -6.73 -0.94
N TRP A 62 -20.37 -6.83 -2.27
CA TRP A 62 -21.56 -6.68 -3.09
C TRP A 62 -22.58 -7.79 -2.83
N THR A 63 -23.83 -7.41 -2.62
CA THR A 63 -24.94 -8.32 -2.31
C THR A 63 -26.10 -8.15 -3.28
N ASP A 64 -26.99 -9.14 -3.33
CA ASP A 64 -28.24 -9.06 -4.11
C ASP A 64 -29.13 -7.87 -3.69
N GLU A 65 -28.96 -7.33 -2.47
CA GLU A 65 -29.67 -6.15 -2.01
C GLU A 65 -29.15 -4.88 -2.69
N ASP A 66 -27.85 -4.80 -2.95
CA ASP A 66 -27.24 -3.67 -3.66
C ASP A 66 -27.79 -3.57 -5.10
N ASP A 67 -28.00 -4.71 -5.77
CA ASP A 67 -28.64 -4.75 -7.08
C ASP A 67 -30.07 -4.17 -7.05
N ARG A 68 -30.87 -4.56 -6.05
CA ARG A 68 -32.24 -4.03 -5.88
C ARG A 68 -32.26 -2.53 -5.60
N ILE A 69 -31.32 -2.06 -4.78
CA ILE A 69 -31.16 -0.64 -4.48
C ILE A 69 -30.85 0.14 -5.76
N LEU A 70 -29.93 -0.36 -6.59
CA LEU A 70 -29.56 0.31 -7.84
C LEU A 70 -30.70 0.31 -8.87
N GLU A 71 -31.45 -0.79 -8.98
CA GLU A 71 -32.66 -0.83 -9.81
C GLU A 71 -33.73 0.17 -9.35
N GLN A 72 -33.92 0.31 -8.04
CA GLN A 72 -34.85 1.28 -7.48
C GLN A 72 -34.40 2.72 -7.77
N LEU A 73 -33.12 3.01 -7.55
CA LEU A 73 -32.52 4.32 -7.84
C LEU A 73 -32.70 4.69 -9.32
N GLU A 74 -32.48 3.74 -10.22
CA GLU A 74 -32.67 3.98 -11.65
C GLU A 74 -34.14 4.29 -11.97
N ARG A 75 -35.08 3.51 -11.44
CA ARG A 75 -36.52 3.80 -11.58
C ARG A 75 -36.89 5.19 -11.06
N ASP A 76 -36.31 5.60 -9.93
CA ASP A 76 -36.58 6.91 -9.34
C ASP A 76 -35.95 8.07 -10.14
N ARG A 77 -34.79 7.87 -10.77
CA ARG A 77 -34.17 8.87 -11.67
C ARG A 77 -35.03 9.18 -12.88
N HIS A 78 -35.74 8.18 -13.41
CA HIS A 78 -36.66 8.36 -14.54
C HIS A 78 -38.04 8.87 -14.11
N ARG A 79 -38.30 9.00 -12.80
CA ARG A 79 -39.56 9.53 -12.31
C ARG A 79 -39.58 11.06 -12.48
N PRO A 80 -40.61 11.63 -13.14
CA PRO A 80 -40.75 13.07 -13.25
C PRO A 80 -40.90 13.68 -11.85
N SER A 81 -39.99 14.60 -11.51
CA SER A 81 -39.91 15.28 -10.21
C SER A 81 -40.18 16.79 -10.30
N THR A 82 -40.68 17.25 -11.45
CA THR A 82 -41.01 18.65 -11.68
C THR A 82 -42.13 19.09 -10.74
N ARG A 83 -41.92 20.23 -10.07
CA ARG A 83 -42.93 20.87 -9.23
C ARG A 83 -44.02 21.47 -10.12
N GLU A 84 -45.28 21.10 -9.88
CA GLU A 84 -46.41 21.75 -10.53
C GLU A 84 -46.49 23.21 -10.06
N ILE A 85 -46.58 24.14 -11.02
CA ILE A 85 -46.80 25.55 -10.76
C ILE A 85 -48.32 25.74 -10.71
N PRO A 86 -48.90 26.19 -9.57
CA PRO A 86 -50.32 26.49 -9.49
C PRO A 86 -50.69 27.64 -10.44
N ASP A 87 -51.87 27.54 -11.06
CA ASP A 87 -52.47 28.59 -11.92
C ASP A 87 -52.76 29.90 -11.15
#